data_AF-A0A820ZGD7-F1
#
_entry.id   AF-A0A820ZGD7-F1
#
_cell.length_a   1.000
_cell.length_b   1.000
_cell.length_c   1.000
_cell.angle_alpha   90.00
_cell.angle_beta   90.00
_cell.angle_gamma   90.00
#
_symmetry.space_group_name_H-M   'P 1'
#
loop_
_entity.id
_entity.type
_entity.pdbx_description
1 polymer ?
#
loop_
_entity_poly.entity_id
_entity_poly.type
_entity_poly.pdbx_seq_one_letter_code
_entity_poly.pdbx_strand_id
1 'polypeptide(L)'
;MSFSHVPAGDHGSTEYYDGKTHRYVDFPITDVLQMMGRAGRPQFDDSGKAVIMVHDVKKNFYKKFLYEPFPVESSLLNVLADHLNAEIVSGTISSKQEALDYLTWTYFFRRLLVNPSYYNMEPLSNNTNEQQTLNTYLSAIVQRSLDELIRATCIFVNEDDQRTLQATVHARIASHYYISYRTIHMFAQRVTSNITLGELIDVISCAYEYAEMPVRHNEDELHKTMIDRIRIPFRTQPQFDSPHLKANLLIQYHLSRLEFPRIDYVTDLKSCLDQIIRIIQALIDLCAHKALLSPCLLCIHFLQMIIQSRWITDPDILTLPHITDRSFTHIFSSHLCQLIDIKHETLTNILQSHLTSTQIDDIYEYLMRLPQIELNFNIRGFWSTGEETRQLPTNVHADQEYTLQIKLKRINRIR
;
A
#
# COMPACT_ATOMS: atom_id res chain seq x y z
N MET A 1 9.05 -17.74 37.93
CA MET A 1 8.25 -16.59 37.46
C MET A 1 8.97 -15.97 36.28
N SER A 2 8.68 -16.44 35.08
CA SER A 2 9.22 -15.91 33.83
C SER A 2 8.17 -14.98 33.24
N PHE A 3 8.40 -13.67 33.37
CA PHE A 3 7.63 -12.69 32.63
C PHE A 3 7.98 -12.84 31.15
N SER A 4 7.00 -13.19 30.32
CA SER A 4 7.10 -13.01 28.88
C SER A 4 7.24 -11.51 28.61
N HIS A 5 8.41 -11.10 28.11
CA HIS A 5 8.70 -9.75 27.66
C HIS A 5 7.71 -9.35 26.57
N VAL A 6 6.74 -8.50 26.92
CA VAL A 6 6.07 -7.61 25.97
C VAL A 6 7.01 -6.42 25.78
N PRO A 7 7.27 -5.95 24.54
CA PRO A 7 8.20 -4.86 24.30
C PRO A 7 7.81 -3.63 25.11
N ALA A 8 8.78 -3.09 25.84
CA ALA A 8 8.60 -1.94 26.72
C ALA A 8 8.36 -0.67 25.89
N GLY A 9 7.09 -0.28 25.77
CA GLY A 9 6.64 1.06 25.41
C GLY A 9 5.44 1.38 26.30
N ASP A 10 5.66 2.28 27.27
CA ASP A 10 4.74 2.73 28.33
C ASP A 10 4.23 1.69 29.35
N HIS A 11 4.51 1.99 30.61
CA HIS A 11 4.16 1.19 31.76
C HIS A 11 2.64 1.26 32.05
N GLY A 12 1.91 0.19 31.76
CA GLY A 12 0.71 -0.21 32.52
C GLY A 12 -0.52 0.70 32.48
N SER A 13 -0.71 1.50 31.43
CA SER A 13 -1.95 2.23 31.17
C SER A 13 -2.86 1.46 30.20
N THR A 14 -4.16 1.74 30.23
CA THR A 14 -5.13 1.26 29.24
C THR A 14 -5.22 2.20 28.03
N GLU A 15 -4.14 2.92 27.72
CA GLU A 15 -4.10 4.01 26.75
C GLU A 15 -2.84 3.91 25.88
N TYR A 16 -2.93 4.41 24.65
CA TYR A 16 -1.80 4.61 23.76
C TYR A 16 -1.80 6.04 23.21
N TYR A 17 -0.62 6.56 22.86
CA TYR A 17 -0.52 7.90 22.28
C TYR A 17 -0.91 7.88 20.79
N ASP A 18 -1.91 8.68 20.44
CA ASP A 18 -2.30 8.95 19.05
C ASP A 18 -1.64 10.25 18.55
N GLY A 19 -0.68 10.09 17.63
CA GLY A 19 0.05 11.20 17.02
C GLY A 19 -0.82 12.16 16.21
N LYS A 20 -1.99 11.73 15.70
CA LYS A 20 -2.87 12.60 14.91
C LYS A 20 -3.61 13.62 15.75
N THR A 21 -4.09 13.19 16.92
CA THR A 21 -4.87 14.02 17.83
C THR A 21 -4.01 14.61 18.95
N HIS A 22 -2.73 14.23 19.03
CA HIS A 22 -1.78 14.58 20.09
C HIS A 22 -2.30 14.26 21.49
N ARG A 23 -2.99 13.12 21.64
CA ARG A 23 -3.65 12.73 22.87
C ARG A 23 -3.46 11.24 23.13
N TYR A 24 -3.52 10.87 24.40
CA TYR A 24 -3.66 9.47 24.80
C TYR A 24 -5.11 9.04 24.56
N VAL A 25 -5.26 7.97 23.80
CA VAL A 25 -6.54 7.35 23.44
C VAL A 25 -6.61 5.99 24.12
N ASP A 26 -7.80 5.64 24.61
CA ASP A 26 -8.01 4.33 25.24
C ASP A 26 -7.80 3.20 24.24
N PHE A 27 -7.23 2.09 24.70
CA PHE A 27 -7.22 0.86 23.94
C PHE A 27 -8.66 0.44 23.63
N PRO A 28 -8.93 -0.06 22.40
CA PRO A 28 -10.17 -0.74 22.10
C PRO A 28 -10.45 -1.83 23.14
N ILE A 29 -11.70 -1.92 23.60
CA ILE A 29 -12.08 -2.91 24.62
C ILE A 29 -11.76 -4.34 24.18
N THR A 30 -11.81 -4.60 22.87
CA THR A 30 -11.43 -5.87 22.26
C THR A 30 -9.99 -6.24 22.56
N ASP A 31 -9.07 -5.28 22.54
CA ASP A 31 -7.65 -5.52 22.81
C ASP A 31 -7.44 -5.82 24.29
N VAL A 32 -8.13 -5.08 25.17
CA VAL A 32 -8.13 -5.36 26.62
C VAL A 32 -8.70 -6.73 26.93
N LEU A 33 -9.78 -7.14 26.25
CA LEU A 33 -10.36 -8.49 26.36
C LEU A 33 -9.38 -9.57 25.86
N GLN A 34 -8.66 -9.32 24.77
CA GLN A 34 -7.62 -10.23 24.27
C GLN A 34 -6.44 -10.34 25.23
N MET A 35 -5.99 -9.23 25.83
CA MET A 35 -4.95 -9.22 26.85
C MET A 35 -5.39 -10.00 28.10
N MET A 36 -6.62 -9.77 28.57
CA MET A 36 -7.20 -10.51 29.70
C MET A 36 -7.34 -12.00 29.39
N GLY A 37 -7.71 -12.37 28.16
CA GLY A 37 -7.84 -13.76 27.72
C GLY A 37 -6.53 -14.57 27.76
N ARG A 38 -5.38 -13.90 27.92
CA ARG A 38 -4.08 -14.56 28.15
C ARG A 38 -3.83 -14.91 29.63
N ALA A 39 -4.68 -14.45 30.55
CA ALA A 39 -4.51 -14.72 31.98
C ALA A 39 -4.99 -16.13 32.35
N GLY A 40 -4.04 -17.00 32.68
CA GLY A 40 -4.29 -18.39 33.06
C GLY A 40 -4.13 -19.34 31.89
N ARG A 41 -3.40 -20.45 32.10
CA ARG A 41 -3.14 -21.45 31.07
C ARG A 41 -4.11 -22.62 31.23
N PRO A 42 -4.88 -22.96 30.18
CA PRO A 42 -5.68 -24.17 30.19
C PRO A 42 -4.79 -25.37 30.57
N GLN A 43 -5.29 -26.24 31.45
CA GLN A 43 -4.62 -27.46 31.96
C GLN A 43 -3.51 -27.28 33.02
N PHE A 44 -2.98 -26.08 33.25
CA PHE A 44 -1.89 -25.87 34.22
C PHE A 44 -2.31 -25.06 35.44
N ASP A 45 -3.17 -24.05 35.25
CA ASP A 45 -3.55 -23.13 36.31
C ASP A 45 -5.03 -23.33 36.69
N ASP A 46 -5.33 -23.45 37.98
CA ASP A 46 -6.71 -23.62 38.48
C ASP A 46 -7.56 -22.33 38.36
N SER A 47 -6.90 -21.17 38.24
CA SER A 47 -7.55 -19.88 38.03
C SER A 47 -6.63 -18.91 37.29
N GLY A 48 -7.21 -18.10 36.39
CA GLY A 48 -6.56 -16.95 35.78
C GLY A 48 -6.86 -15.68 36.58
N LYS A 49 -5.85 -14.85 36.86
CA LYS A 49 -6.03 -13.53 37.49
C LYS A 49 -5.49 -12.46 36.56
N ALA A 50 -6.36 -11.55 36.13
CA ALA A 50 -6.01 -10.35 35.39
C ALA A 50 -6.26 -9.12 36.27
N VAL A 51 -5.29 -8.21 36.33
CA VAL A 51 -5.41 -6.93 37.05
C VAL A 51 -5.31 -5.82 36.03
N ILE A 52 -6.40 -5.08 35.84
CA ILE A 52 -6.47 -3.94 34.92
C ILE A 52 -6.27 -2.67 35.75
N MET A 53 -5.15 -1.99 35.53
CA MET A 53 -4.85 -0.70 36.14
C MET A 53 -5.37 0.40 35.21
N VAL A 54 -6.29 1.23 35.70
CA VAL A 54 -6.95 2.27 34.91
C VAL A 54 -7.19 3.51 35.75
N HIS A 55 -7.26 4.68 35.12
CA HIS A 55 -7.73 5.91 35.74
C HIS A 55 -9.13 5.73 36.37
N ASP A 56 -9.33 6.27 37.58
CA ASP A 56 -10.52 5.98 38.39
C ASP A 56 -11.85 6.29 37.68
N VAL A 57 -11.88 7.40 36.91
CA VAL A 57 -13.05 7.82 36.12
C VAL A 57 -13.49 6.75 35.10
N LYS A 58 -12.56 5.93 34.60
CA LYS A 58 -12.81 4.89 33.59
C LYS A 58 -13.05 3.50 34.19
N LYS A 59 -12.85 3.32 35.49
CA LYS A 59 -13.03 2.05 36.19
C LYS A 59 -14.41 1.43 35.95
N ASN A 60 -15.46 2.24 36.03
CA ASN A 60 -16.84 1.77 35.84
C ASN A 60 -17.12 1.38 34.38
N PHE A 61 -16.50 2.07 33.41
CA PHE A 61 -16.60 1.73 32.00
C PHE A 61 -16.03 0.33 31.74
N TYR A 62 -14.77 0.09 32.12
CA TYR A 62 -14.16 -1.23 31.95
C TYR A 62 -14.88 -2.30 32.76
N LYS A 63 -15.24 -2.03 34.02
CA LYS A 63 -16.00 -2.98 34.83
C LYS A 63 -17.29 -3.41 34.13
N LYS A 64 -18.05 -2.48 33.55
CA LYS A 64 -19.29 -2.81 32.84
C LYS A 64 -19.01 -3.72 31.65
N PHE A 65 -18.11 -3.33 30.75
CA PHE A 65 -17.89 -4.05 29.49
C PHE A 65 -17.02 -5.31 29.58
N LEU A 66 -16.44 -5.59 30.75
CA LEU A 66 -15.82 -6.90 31.04
C LEU A 66 -16.86 -7.96 31.40
N TYR A 67 -18.00 -7.56 31.97
CA TYR A 67 -19.07 -8.48 32.39
C TYR A 67 -20.31 -8.43 31.49
N GLU A 68 -20.50 -7.33 30.76
CA GLU A 68 -21.56 -7.16 29.77
C GLU A 68 -20.98 -7.11 28.35
N PRO A 69 -21.62 -7.74 27.35
CA PRO A 69 -21.16 -7.67 25.97
C PRO A 69 -21.12 -6.23 25.45
N PHE A 70 -20.02 -5.85 24.79
CA PHE A 70 -19.89 -4.54 24.16
C PHE A 70 -20.77 -4.44 22.91
N PRO A 71 -21.58 -3.36 22.75
CA PRO A 71 -22.40 -3.18 21.57
C PRO A 71 -21.51 -2.91 20.35
N VAL A 72 -21.57 -3.80 19.36
CA VAL A 72 -20.85 -3.65 18.10
C VAL A 72 -21.68 -2.80 17.14
N GLU A 73 -21.06 -1.78 16.55
CA GLU A 73 -21.66 -0.90 15.54
C GLU A 73 -20.88 -0.99 14.23
N SER A 74 -21.51 -0.60 13.12
CA SER A 74 -20.86 -0.66 11.80
C SER A 74 -20.04 0.60 11.50
N SER A 75 -18.84 0.41 10.94
CA SER A 75 -17.99 1.51 10.43
C SER A 75 -18.04 1.67 8.91
N LEU A 76 -18.98 0.99 8.23
CA LEU A 76 -19.07 0.94 6.76
C LEU A 76 -19.12 2.33 6.11
N LEU A 77 -19.79 3.30 6.75
CA LEU A 77 -19.95 4.65 6.19
C LEU A 77 -18.63 5.36 5.88
N ASN A 78 -17.55 5.04 6.60
CA ASN A 78 -16.25 5.66 6.42
C ASN A 78 -15.55 5.21 5.13
N VAL A 79 -15.89 4.02 4.63
CA VAL A 79 -15.25 3.35 3.49
C VAL A 79 -16.26 2.98 2.40
N LEU A 80 -17.48 3.49 2.48
CA LEU A 80 -18.58 3.08 1.60
C LEU A 80 -18.27 3.33 0.12
N ALA A 81 -17.63 4.45 -0.21
CA ALA A 81 -17.26 4.77 -1.58
C ALA A 81 -16.32 3.70 -2.19
N ASP A 82 -15.34 3.19 -1.44
CA ASP A 82 -14.43 2.14 -1.92
C ASP A 82 -15.19 0.81 -2.16
N HIS A 83 -16.13 0.46 -1.29
CA HIS A 83 -16.97 -0.73 -1.48
C HIS A 83 -17.92 -0.58 -2.68
N LEU A 84 -18.60 0.56 -2.82
CA LEU A 84 -19.46 0.82 -3.97
C LEU A 84 -18.65 0.80 -5.27
N ASN A 85 -17.44 1.36 -5.27
CA ASN A 85 -16.54 1.31 -6.40
C ASN A 85 -16.23 -0.14 -6.82
N ALA A 86 -15.88 -1.00 -5.86
CA ALA A 86 -15.60 -2.41 -6.13
C ALA A 86 -16.83 -3.15 -6.70
N GLU A 87 -18.01 -2.94 -6.12
CA GLU A 87 -19.24 -3.58 -6.58
C GLU A 87 -19.68 -3.08 -7.97
N ILE A 88 -19.47 -1.80 -8.30
CA ILE A 88 -19.71 -1.27 -9.65
C ILE A 88 -18.71 -1.87 -10.65
N VAL A 89 -17.44 -2.01 -10.28
CA VAL A 89 -16.42 -2.65 -11.14
C VAL A 89 -16.75 -4.12 -11.40
N SER A 90 -17.26 -4.82 -10.38
CA SER A 90 -17.66 -6.23 -10.49
C SER A 90 -18.93 -6.46 -11.32
N GLY A 91 -19.74 -5.41 -11.50
CA GLY A 91 -21.03 -5.46 -12.19
C GLY A 91 -22.22 -5.82 -11.30
N THR A 92 -22.03 -6.04 -9.99
CA THR A 92 -23.12 -6.24 -9.03
C THR A 92 -24.04 -5.02 -8.93
N ILE A 93 -23.45 -3.81 -9.00
CA ILE A 93 -24.18 -2.55 -8.94
C ILE A 93 -24.04 -1.82 -10.27
N SER A 94 -25.14 -1.69 -10.98
CA SER A 94 -25.28 -0.96 -12.25
C SER A 94 -26.18 0.27 -12.13
N SER A 95 -26.85 0.48 -10.99
CA SER A 95 -27.69 1.67 -10.78
C SER A 95 -27.75 2.12 -9.32
N LYS A 96 -28.21 3.36 -9.07
CA LYS A 96 -28.43 3.89 -7.72
C LYS A 96 -29.40 3.03 -6.90
N GLN A 97 -30.43 2.46 -7.53
CA GLN A 97 -31.38 1.60 -6.84
C GLN A 97 -30.69 0.32 -6.35
N GLU A 98 -29.87 -0.31 -7.19
CA GLU A 98 -29.12 -1.50 -6.80
C GLU A 98 -28.09 -1.20 -5.70
N ALA A 99 -27.52 0.02 -5.66
CA ALA A 99 -26.68 0.44 -4.55
C ALA A 99 -27.45 0.56 -3.22
N LEU A 100 -28.70 1.03 -3.26
CA LEU A 100 -29.58 1.03 -2.09
C LEU A 100 -29.93 -0.39 -1.66
N ASP A 101 -30.26 -1.25 -2.62
CA ASP A 101 -30.58 -2.65 -2.36
C ASP A 101 -29.37 -3.37 -1.75
N TYR A 102 -28.16 -3.15 -2.27
CA TYR A 102 -26.89 -3.63 -1.72
C TYR A 102 -26.72 -3.25 -0.25
N LEU A 103 -26.99 -1.99 0.12
CA LEU A 103 -26.89 -1.56 1.51
C LEU A 103 -27.81 -2.35 2.44
N THR A 104 -28.97 -2.82 1.99
CA THR A 104 -29.90 -3.60 2.83
C THR A 104 -29.33 -4.93 3.30
N TRP A 105 -28.33 -5.48 2.59
CA TRP A 105 -27.64 -6.71 2.94
C TRP A 105 -26.52 -6.53 3.96
N THR A 106 -26.19 -5.29 4.31
CA THR A 106 -25.04 -4.98 5.16
C THR A 106 -25.40 -5.01 6.65
N TYR A 107 -24.39 -5.27 7.49
CA TYR A 107 -24.51 -5.12 8.94
C TYR A 107 -24.89 -3.69 9.34
N PHE A 108 -24.44 -2.69 8.58
CA PHE A 108 -24.82 -1.29 8.76
C PHE A 108 -26.33 -1.10 8.72
N PHE A 109 -27.04 -1.63 7.71
CA PHE A 109 -28.49 -1.46 7.61
C PHE A 109 -29.22 -2.10 8.81
N ARG A 110 -28.76 -3.27 9.27
CA ARG A 110 -29.32 -3.91 10.48
C ARG A 110 -29.13 -3.05 11.74
N ARG A 111 -27.97 -2.42 11.90
CA ARG A 111 -27.68 -1.55 13.06
C ARG A 111 -28.39 -0.20 12.97
N LEU A 112 -28.52 0.37 11.78
CA LEU A 112 -29.22 1.63 11.54
C LEU A 112 -30.66 1.58 12.05
N LEU A 113 -31.37 0.45 11.87
CA LEU A 113 -32.74 0.27 12.35
C LEU A 113 -32.86 0.17 13.89
N VAL A 114 -31.80 -0.27 14.56
CA VAL A 114 -31.79 -0.48 16.03
C VAL A 114 -31.28 0.76 16.76
N ASN A 115 -30.29 1.45 16.21
CA ASN A 115 -29.66 2.60 16.84
C ASN A 115 -29.44 3.75 15.82
N PRO A 116 -30.50 4.39 15.31
CA PRO A 116 -30.37 5.41 14.26
C PRO A 116 -29.55 6.63 14.69
N SER A 117 -29.66 7.01 15.97
CA SER A 117 -28.97 8.18 16.53
C SER A 117 -27.44 8.04 16.48
N TYR A 118 -26.90 6.81 16.59
CA TYR A 118 -25.46 6.57 16.44
C TYR A 118 -24.93 6.96 15.06
N TYR A 119 -25.77 6.80 14.03
CA TYR A 119 -25.43 7.11 12.64
C TYR A 119 -25.84 8.54 12.24
N ASN A 120 -26.22 9.40 13.20
CA ASN A 120 -26.71 10.75 12.96
C ASN A 120 -27.93 10.80 12.02
N MET A 121 -28.81 9.80 12.08
CA MET A 121 -30.09 9.84 11.38
C MET A 121 -31.08 10.68 12.21
N GLU A 122 -31.26 11.94 11.83
CA GLU A 122 -32.23 12.84 12.45
C GLU A 122 -33.63 12.70 11.82
N PRO A 123 -34.71 12.83 12.60
CA PRO A 123 -36.07 12.85 12.06
C PRO A 123 -36.28 14.10 11.19
N LEU A 124 -36.82 13.92 9.98
CA LEU A 124 -37.10 15.02 9.04
C LEU A 124 -38.16 16.00 9.59
N SER A 125 -39.09 15.53 10.41
CA SER A 125 -40.08 16.31 11.17
C SER A 125 -40.77 15.44 12.24
N ASN A 126 -41.49 16.06 13.18
CA ASN A 126 -42.26 15.34 14.21
C ASN A 126 -43.41 14.47 13.64
N ASN A 127 -43.78 14.62 12.36
CA ASN A 127 -44.92 13.95 11.72
C ASN A 127 -44.51 13.11 10.50
N THR A 128 -43.22 12.88 10.26
CA THR A 128 -42.77 12.06 9.12
C THR A 128 -42.72 10.58 9.48
N ASN A 129 -43.14 9.73 8.54
CA ASN A 129 -43.05 8.28 8.70
C ASN A 129 -41.58 7.84 8.80
N GLU A 130 -41.26 6.98 9.77
CA GLU A 130 -39.88 6.47 10.00
C GLU A 130 -39.27 5.88 8.72
N GLN A 131 -40.07 5.18 7.92
CA GLN A 131 -39.67 4.60 6.63
C GLN A 131 -39.21 5.66 5.61
N GLN A 132 -39.86 6.83 5.59
CA GLN A 132 -39.50 7.92 4.68
C GLN A 132 -38.19 8.56 5.09
N THR A 133 -37.98 8.75 6.39
CA THR A 133 -36.70 9.24 6.95
C THR A 133 -35.56 8.28 6.61
N LEU A 134 -35.76 6.98 6.81
CA LEU A 134 -34.77 5.94 6.48
C LEU A 134 -34.39 5.96 4.99
N ASN A 135 -35.38 5.92 4.10
CA ASN A 135 -35.14 5.90 2.65
C ASN A 135 -34.41 7.17 2.17
N THR A 136 -34.78 8.33 2.74
CA THR A 136 -34.13 9.61 2.44
C THR A 136 -32.67 9.60 2.89
N TYR A 137 -32.41 9.12 4.12
CA TYR A 137 -31.07 9.03 4.68
C TYR A 137 -30.15 8.08 3.88
N LEU A 138 -30.64 6.88 3.56
CA LEU A 138 -29.89 5.91 2.72
C LEU A 138 -29.63 6.47 1.31
N SER A 139 -30.63 7.11 0.71
CA SER A 139 -30.49 7.77 -0.59
C SER A 139 -29.44 8.87 -0.58
N ALA A 140 -29.37 9.65 0.51
CA ALA A 140 -28.39 10.73 0.66
C ALA A 140 -26.96 10.17 0.83
N ILE A 141 -26.80 9.10 1.61
CA ILE A 141 -25.50 8.44 1.78
C ILE A 141 -24.99 7.86 0.46
N VAL A 142 -25.83 7.10 -0.24
CA VAL A 142 -25.46 6.52 -1.55
C VAL A 142 -25.13 7.63 -2.52
N GLN A 143 -25.96 8.67 -2.61
CA GLN A 143 -25.70 9.80 -3.51
C GLN A 143 -24.35 10.45 -3.20
N ARG A 144 -24.06 10.73 -1.93
CA ARG A 144 -22.78 11.35 -1.52
C ARG A 144 -21.60 10.48 -1.93
N SER A 145 -21.65 9.17 -1.69
CA SER A 145 -20.57 8.26 -2.07
C SER A 145 -20.41 8.15 -3.59
N LEU A 146 -21.50 8.13 -4.35
CA LEU A 146 -21.43 8.18 -5.81
C LEU A 146 -20.84 9.50 -6.32
N ASP A 147 -21.23 10.64 -5.72
CA ASP A 147 -20.68 11.96 -6.07
C ASP A 147 -19.18 12.03 -5.80
N GLU A 148 -18.70 11.45 -4.70
CA GLU A 148 -17.27 11.32 -4.40
C GLU A 148 -16.53 10.52 -5.49
N LEU A 149 -17.10 9.38 -5.91
CA LEU A 149 -16.51 8.55 -6.97
C LEU A 149 -16.54 9.24 -8.34
N ILE A 150 -17.59 9.98 -8.66
CA ILE A 150 -17.70 10.78 -9.89
C ILE A 150 -16.64 11.88 -9.89
N ARG A 151 -16.50 12.65 -8.79
CA ARG A 151 -15.44 13.67 -8.65
C ARG A 151 -14.05 13.07 -8.76
N ALA A 152 -13.88 11.85 -8.26
CA ALA A 152 -12.65 11.09 -8.37
C ALA A 152 -12.41 10.47 -9.75
N THR A 153 -13.30 10.69 -10.73
CA THR A 153 -13.27 10.09 -12.07
C THR A 153 -13.27 8.56 -12.08
N CYS A 154 -13.75 7.94 -11.00
CA CYS A 154 -13.83 6.48 -10.86
C CYS A 154 -15.07 5.93 -11.56
N ILE A 155 -16.20 6.64 -11.50
CA ILE A 155 -17.43 6.23 -12.16
C ILE A 155 -18.03 7.39 -12.97
N PHE A 156 -18.89 7.06 -13.92
CA PHE A 156 -19.76 8.02 -14.58
C PHE A 156 -21.16 7.43 -14.76
N VAL A 157 -22.13 8.31 -14.97
CA VAL A 157 -23.51 7.93 -15.32
C VAL A 157 -23.61 7.97 -16.84
N ASN A 158 -24.14 6.90 -17.43
CA ASN A 158 -24.34 6.81 -18.88
C ASN A 158 -25.22 7.96 -19.37
N GLU A 159 -24.78 8.67 -20.41
CA GLU A 159 -25.45 9.86 -20.93
C GLU A 159 -26.79 9.53 -21.62
N ASP A 160 -26.90 8.33 -22.21
CA ASP A 160 -28.06 7.91 -22.99
C ASP A 160 -29.30 7.65 -22.11
N ASP A 161 -29.11 7.02 -20.95
CA ASP A 161 -30.20 6.61 -20.05
C ASP A 161 -30.24 7.40 -18.73
N GLN A 162 -29.20 8.20 -18.46
CA GLN A 162 -29.00 8.98 -17.22
C GLN A 162 -29.18 8.18 -15.92
N ARG A 163 -28.99 6.86 -15.97
CA ARG A 163 -29.28 5.95 -14.87
C ARG A 163 -28.19 4.92 -14.63
N THR A 164 -27.60 4.40 -15.70
CA THR A 164 -26.63 3.31 -15.61
C THR A 164 -25.29 3.83 -15.12
N LEU A 165 -24.79 3.23 -14.03
CA LEU A 165 -23.47 3.50 -13.49
C LEU A 165 -22.42 2.65 -14.22
N GLN A 166 -21.34 3.28 -14.67
CA GLN A 166 -20.24 2.60 -15.33
C GLN A 166 -18.90 2.93 -14.66
N ALA A 167 -18.06 1.90 -14.47
CA ALA A 167 -16.72 2.03 -13.94
C ALA A 167 -15.73 2.48 -15.01
N THR A 168 -14.91 3.48 -14.68
CA THR A 168 -13.75 3.88 -15.50
C THR A 168 -12.55 2.98 -15.24
N VAL A 169 -11.46 3.21 -15.96
CA VAL A 169 -10.17 2.56 -15.68
C VAL A 169 -9.64 2.92 -14.29
N HIS A 170 -9.93 4.13 -13.76
CA HIS A 170 -9.51 4.53 -12.42
C HIS A 170 -10.18 3.67 -11.35
N ALA A 171 -11.49 3.41 -11.50
CA ALA A 171 -12.23 2.50 -10.63
C ALA A 171 -11.68 1.08 -10.67
N ARG A 172 -11.40 0.57 -11.88
CA ARG A 172 -10.84 -0.77 -12.10
C ARG A 172 -9.48 -0.92 -11.43
N ILE A 173 -8.60 0.07 -11.56
CA ILE A 173 -7.29 0.08 -10.89
C ILE A 173 -7.47 0.09 -9.36
N ALA A 174 -8.29 0.99 -8.81
CA ALA A 174 -8.57 1.04 -7.37
C ALA A 174 -9.08 -0.31 -6.83
N SER A 175 -10.06 -0.90 -7.51
CA SER A 175 -10.65 -2.19 -7.11
C SER A 175 -9.68 -3.36 -7.26
N HIS A 176 -8.89 -3.40 -8.33
CA HIS A 176 -7.97 -4.53 -8.58
C HIS A 176 -6.85 -4.60 -7.55
N TYR A 177 -6.28 -3.45 -7.17
CA TYR A 177 -5.17 -3.36 -6.23
C TYR A 177 -5.60 -3.12 -4.77
N TYR A 178 -6.91 -3.07 -4.51
CA TYR A 178 -7.49 -2.77 -3.19
C TYR A 178 -7.02 -1.42 -2.62
N ILE A 179 -6.90 -0.41 -3.47
CA ILE A 179 -6.42 0.92 -3.13
C ILE A 179 -7.60 1.89 -3.07
N SER A 180 -7.55 2.82 -2.13
CA SER A 180 -8.61 3.81 -1.97
C SER A 180 -8.75 4.67 -3.23
N TYR A 181 -10.00 4.95 -3.62
CA TYR A 181 -10.32 5.86 -4.71
C TYR A 181 -9.63 7.23 -4.54
N ARG A 182 -9.39 7.64 -3.29
CA ARG A 182 -8.69 8.89 -2.94
C ARG A 182 -7.24 8.89 -3.39
N THR A 183 -6.54 7.77 -3.23
CA THR A 183 -5.15 7.61 -3.66
C THR A 183 -5.06 7.66 -5.19
N ILE A 184 -5.95 6.95 -5.90
CA ILE A 184 -5.99 6.98 -7.37
C ILE A 184 -6.31 8.38 -7.89
N HIS A 185 -7.27 9.08 -7.26
CA HIS A 185 -7.59 10.46 -7.61
C HIS A 185 -6.39 11.40 -7.41
N MET A 186 -5.71 11.30 -6.27
CA MET A 186 -4.51 12.09 -5.99
C MET A 186 -3.40 11.80 -7.01
N PHE A 187 -3.17 10.53 -7.37
CA PHE A 187 -2.21 10.16 -8.40
C PHE A 187 -2.56 10.75 -9.77
N ALA A 188 -3.83 10.68 -10.16
CA ALA A 188 -4.30 11.23 -11.43
C ALA A 188 -4.06 12.74 -11.53
N GLN A 189 -4.16 13.47 -10.40
CA GLN A 189 -3.93 14.92 -10.32
C GLN A 189 -2.45 15.30 -10.23
N ARG A 190 -1.65 14.58 -9.45
CA ARG A 190 -0.26 14.97 -9.13
C ARG A 190 0.78 14.44 -10.12
N VAL A 191 0.50 13.33 -10.80
CA VAL A 191 1.47 12.72 -11.72
C VAL A 191 1.35 13.29 -13.12
N THR A 192 2.46 13.91 -13.56
CA THR A 192 2.64 14.56 -14.86
C THR A 192 3.75 13.86 -15.66
N SER A 193 3.89 14.16 -16.95
CA SER A 193 4.86 13.51 -17.86
C SER A 193 6.33 13.65 -17.44
N ASN A 194 6.66 14.67 -16.63
CA ASN A 194 8.04 15.02 -16.25
C ASN A 194 8.31 14.86 -14.76
N ILE A 195 7.58 13.99 -14.07
CA ILE A 195 7.77 13.74 -12.64
C ILE A 195 9.19 13.22 -12.35
N THR A 196 9.84 13.80 -11.35
CA THR A 196 11.15 13.40 -10.84
C THR A 196 11.03 12.29 -9.81
N LEU A 197 12.13 11.58 -9.53
CA LEU A 197 12.16 10.53 -8.49
C LEU A 197 11.74 11.06 -7.11
N GLY A 198 12.15 12.28 -6.75
CA GLY A 198 11.77 12.90 -5.49
C GLY A 198 10.28 13.20 -5.39
N GLU A 199 9.67 13.72 -6.46
CA GLU A 199 8.21 13.91 -6.52
C GLU A 199 7.48 12.59 -6.48
N LEU A 200 7.99 11.56 -7.14
CA LEU A 200 7.36 10.24 -7.14
C LEU A 200 7.32 9.65 -5.72
N ILE A 201 8.43 9.72 -4.98
CA ILE A 201 8.48 9.27 -3.58
C ILE A 201 7.50 10.06 -2.72
N ASP A 202 7.44 11.38 -2.89
CA ASP A 202 6.50 12.24 -2.17
C ASP A 202 5.05 11.88 -2.46
N VAL A 203 4.69 11.72 -3.74
CA VAL A 203 3.35 11.31 -4.18
C VAL A 203 2.97 9.94 -3.61
N ILE A 204 3.85 8.94 -3.67
CA ILE A 204 3.58 7.60 -3.13
C ILE A 204 3.43 7.64 -1.60
N SER A 205 4.24 8.43 -0.90
CA SER A 205 4.17 8.54 0.56
C SER A 205 2.91 9.26 1.03
N CYS A 206 2.31 10.11 0.18
CA CYS A 206 1.03 10.78 0.43
C CYS A 206 -0.20 9.88 0.19
N ALA A 207 -0.02 8.61 -0.21
CA ALA A 207 -1.14 7.69 -0.42
C ALA A 207 -2.00 7.53 0.85
N TYR A 208 -3.32 7.44 0.68
CA TYR A 208 -4.29 7.35 1.78
C TYR A 208 -4.08 6.09 2.64
N GLU A 209 -3.48 5.04 2.07
CA GLU A 209 -3.07 3.81 2.76
C GLU A 209 -2.08 4.06 3.90
N TYR A 210 -1.32 5.15 3.85
CA TYR A 210 -0.39 5.55 4.91
C TYR A 210 -0.98 6.55 5.90
N ALA A 211 -2.24 6.98 5.71
CA ALA A 211 -2.87 7.96 6.59
C ALA A 211 -2.97 7.47 8.03
N GLU A 212 -3.07 6.16 8.27
CA GLU A 212 -3.15 5.54 9.60
C GLU A 212 -1.80 5.02 10.14
N MET A 213 -0.68 5.38 9.50
CA MET A 213 0.64 4.96 10.01
C MET A 213 0.87 5.55 11.42
N PRO A 214 1.28 4.74 12.41
CA PRO A 214 1.39 5.20 13.78
C PRO A 214 2.53 6.21 13.90
N VAL A 215 2.24 7.36 14.50
CA VAL A 215 3.25 8.35 14.91
C VAL A 215 3.23 8.43 16.43
N ARG A 216 4.30 7.95 17.07
CA ARG A 216 4.38 7.81 18.53
C ARG A 216 4.92 9.08 19.18
N HIS A 217 4.76 9.17 20.50
CA HIS A 217 5.27 10.31 21.27
C HIS A 217 6.78 10.47 21.08
N ASN A 218 7.24 11.71 20.89
CA ASN A 218 8.64 12.09 20.66
C ASN A 218 9.24 11.56 19.35
N GLU A 219 8.46 10.99 18.44
CA GLU A 219 8.96 10.65 17.10
C GLU A 219 9.18 11.90 16.23
N ASP A 220 8.54 13.03 16.55
CA ASP A 220 8.73 14.29 15.83
C ASP A 220 10.16 14.84 15.97
N GLU A 221 10.77 14.71 17.15
CA GLU A 221 12.19 15.05 17.38
C GLU A 221 13.12 14.08 16.63
N LEU A 222 12.78 12.79 16.62
CA LEU A 222 13.53 11.79 15.85
C LEU A 222 13.45 12.08 14.35
N HIS A 223 12.27 12.40 13.84
CA HIS A 223 12.07 12.75 12.44
C HIS A 223 12.94 13.94 12.03
N LYS A 224 13.10 14.97 12.88
CA LYS A 224 14.03 16.10 12.64
C LYS A 224 15.46 15.60 12.41
N THR A 225 15.97 14.73 13.27
CA THR A 225 17.32 14.17 13.12
C THR A 225 17.45 13.21 11.95
N MET A 226 16.35 12.54 11.57
CA MET A 226 16.35 11.58 10.48
C MET A 226 16.48 12.26 9.11
N ILE A 227 15.92 13.47 8.95
CA ILE A 227 15.97 14.25 7.72
C ILE A 227 17.40 14.52 7.27
N ASP A 228 18.31 14.80 8.19
CA ASP A 228 19.70 15.13 7.84
C ASP A 228 20.45 13.97 7.13
N ARG A 229 19.91 12.75 7.21
CA ARG A 229 20.50 11.55 6.60
C ARG A 229 19.84 11.12 5.30
N ILE A 230 18.67 11.67 4.95
CA ILE A 230 17.97 11.25 3.73
C ILE A 230 18.65 11.82 2.49
N ARG A 231 18.53 11.10 1.38
CA ARG A 231 19.16 11.49 0.12
C ARG A 231 18.40 12.60 -0.61
N ILE A 232 17.07 12.56 -0.56
CA ILE A 232 16.21 13.52 -1.25
C ILE A 232 15.49 14.37 -0.19
N PRO A 233 15.87 15.66 -0.05
CA PRO A 233 15.25 16.54 0.92
C PRO A 233 13.80 16.85 0.55
N PHE A 234 12.98 17.15 1.56
CA PHE A 234 11.62 17.59 1.37
C PHE A 234 11.57 18.95 0.67
N ARG A 235 10.63 19.10 -0.27
CA ARG A 235 10.45 20.35 -1.02
C ARG A 235 9.69 21.41 -0.23
N THR A 236 8.78 20.96 0.62
CA THR A 236 7.95 21.78 1.51
C THR A 236 8.42 21.60 2.94
N GLN A 237 7.97 22.51 3.82
CA GLN A 237 8.24 22.40 5.24
C GLN A 237 7.63 21.10 5.79
N PRO A 238 8.43 20.19 6.35
CA PRO A 238 7.97 18.89 6.82
C PRO A 238 7.10 19.03 8.06
N GLN A 239 5.97 18.34 8.08
CA GLN A 239 5.11 18.24 9.26
C GLN A 239 5.53 16.98 10.04
N PHE A 240 6.29 17.16 11.12
CA PHE A 240 7.00 16.08 11.81
C PHE A 240 6.12 15.05 12.52
N ASP A 241 4.86 15.38 12.74
CA ASP A 241 3.81 14.53 13.29
C ASP A 241 3.00 13.79 12.21
N SER A 242 3.29 14.03 10.92
CA SER A 242 2.52 13.48 9.81
C SER A 242 2.86 12.01 9.53
N PRO A 243 1.84 11.11 9.45
CA PRO A 243 2.01 9.74 8.98
C PRO A 243 2.67 9.64 7.60
N HIS A 244 2.35 10.58 6.69
CA HIS A 244 2.91 10.61 5.34
C HIS A 244 4.38 11.02 5.32
N LEU A 245 4.80 11.94 6.21
CA LEU A 245 6.21 12.26 6.39
C LEU A 245 6.98 11.02 6.86
N LYS A 246 6.43 10.31 7.85
CA LYS A 246 7.02 9.08 8.36
C LYS A 246 7.16 8.01 7.28
N ALA A 247 6.12 7.80 6.46
CA ALA A 247 6.18 6.88 5.32
C ALA A 247 7.32 7.25 4.34
N ASN A 248 7.48 8.54 4.02
CA ASN A 248 8.56 9.01 3.15
C ASN A 248 9.94 8.75 3.77
N LEU A 249 10.13 9.08 5.05
CA LEU A 249 11.37 8.80 5.77
C LEU A 249 11.70 7.30 5.76
N LEU A 250 10.72 6.44 6.08
CA LEU A 250 10.89 4.99 6.06
C LEU A 250 11.32 4.48 4.68
N ILE A 251 10.69 4.96 3.61
CA ILE A 251 11.04 4.61 2.23
C ILE A 251 12.48 5.03 1.93
N GLN A 252 12.86 6.28 2.21
CA GLN A 252 14.22 6.75 1.92
C GLN A 252 15.29 6.05 2.78
N TYR A 253 14.98 5.73 4.03
CA TYR A 253 15.87 4.95 4.91
C TYR A 253 16.05 3.53 4.38
N HIS A 254 14.97 2.88 3.93
CA HIS A 254 15.01 1.56 3.31
C HIS A 254 15.85 1.54 2.04
N LEU A 255 15.66 2.53 1.15
CA LEU A 255 16.45 2.64 -0.09
C LEU A 255 17.93 2.90 0.18
N SER A 256 18.24 3.56 1.30
CA SER A 256 19.60 3.90 1.71
C SER A 256 20.24 2.88 2.66
N ARG A 257 19.49 1.86 3.10
CA ARG A 257 19.89 0.87 4.13
C ARG A 257 20.45 1.53 5.40
N LEU A 258 19.84 2.62 5.83
CA LEU A 258 20.24 3.33 7.04
C LEU A 258 19.71 2.62 8.29
N GLU A 259 20.49 2.68 9.37
CA GLU A 259 20.04 2.19 10.68
C GLU A 259 18.95 3.11 11.25
N PHE A 260 17.90 2.48 11.78
CA PHE A 260 16.81 3.20 12.44
C PHE A 260 17.15 3.51 13.91
N PRO A 261 16.68 4.67 14.43
CA PRO A 261 16.97 5.06 15.82
C PRO A 261 16.27 4.20 16.86
N ARG A 262 15.16 3.54 16.51
CA ARG A 262 14.38 2.64 17.38
C ARG A 262 13.91 1.42 16.60
N ILE A 263 13.70 0.32 17.31
CA ILE A 263 13.23 -0.95 16.71
C ILE A 263 11.79 -0.84 16.18
N ASP A 264 10.97 0.05 16.72
CA ASP A 264 9.59 0.25 16.28
C ASP A 264 9.50 0.67 14.80
N TYR A 265 10.47 1.45 14.31
CA TYR A 265 10.56 1.83 12.91
C TYR A 265 10.76 0.64 11.98
N VAL A 266 11.34 -0.47 12.45
CA VAL A 266 11.49 -1.70 11.66
C VAL A 266 10.11 -2.35 11.44
N THR A 267 9.27 -2.36 12.48
CA THR A 267 7.88 -2.84 12.38
C THR A 267 7.04 -1.92 11.48
N ASP A 268 7.22 -0.59 11.62
CA ASP A 268 6.52 0.38 10.78
C ASP A 268 6.98 0.31 9.32
N LEU A 269 8.28 0.09 9.08
CA LEU A 269 8.83 -0.13 7.74
C LEU A 269 8.20 -1.36 7.11
N LYS A 270 8.08 -2.48 7.84
CA LYS A 270 7.44 -3.68 7.32
C LYS A 270 6.01 -3.40 6.88
N SER A 271 5.23 -2.75 7.74
CA SER A 271 3.86 -2.31 7.42
C SER A 271 3.84 -1.38 6.19
N CYS A 272 4.81 -0.49 6.03
CA CYS A 272 4.94 0.36 4.86
C CYS A 272 5.22 -0.44 3.58
N LEU A 273 6.20 -1.35 3.62
CA LEU A 273 6.60 -2.17 2.48
C LEU A 273 5.53 -3.18 2.05
N ASP A 274 4.72 -3.69 2.99
CA ASP A 274 3.59 -4.58 2.69
C ASP A 274 2.54 -3.87 1.80
N GLN A 275 2.42 -2.54 1.91
CA GLN A 275 1.47 -1.72 1.12
C GLN A 275 2.09 -1.17 -0.16
N ILE A 276 3.39 -0.87 -0.16
CA ILE A 276 3.99 -0.07 -1.24
C ILE A 276 3.94 -0.76 -2.61
N ILE A 277 4.01 -2.09 -2.67
CA ILE A 277 4.03 -2.84 -3.92
C ILE A 277 2.74 -2.62 -4.70
N ARG A 278 1.58 -2.81 -4.05
CA ARG A 278 0.27 -2.60 -4.67
C ARG A 278 0.06 -1.14 -5.07
N ILE A 279 0.56 -0.19 -4.25
CA ILE A 279 0.49 1.25 -4.53
C ILE A 279 1.26 1.60 -5.80
N ILE A 280 2.49 1.09 -5.94
CA ILE A 280 3.32 1.33 -7.14
C ILE A 280 2.69 0.67 -8.37
N GLN A 281 2.17 -0.56 -8.26
CA GLN A 281 1.54 -1.26 -9.39
C GLN A 281 0.30 -0.52 -9.90
N ALA A 282 -0.56 -0.04 -9.01
CA ALA A 282 -1.68 0.81 -9.40
C ALA A 282 -1.24 2.11 -10.08
N LEU A 283 -0.14 2.70 -9.63
CA LEU A 283 0.41 3.89 -10.26
C LEU A 283 1.01 3.61 -11.65
N ILE A 284 1.66 2.46 -11.84
CA ILE A 284 2.16 2.00 -13.15
C ILE A 284 0.99 1.91 -14.15
N ASP A 285 -0.10 1.23 -13.77
CA ASP A 285 -1.27 1.07 -14.63
C ASP A 285 -1.96 2.41 -14.93
N LEU A 286 -2.02 3.30 -13.93
CA LEU A 286 -2.56 4.65 -14.13
C LEU A 286 -1.69 5.48 -15.09
N CYS A 287 -0.37 5.40 -14.97
CA CYS A 287 0.56 6.05 -15.90
C CYS A 287 0.42 5.48 -17.31
N ALA A 288 0.29 4.16 -17.45
CA ALA A 288 0.06 3.48 -18.72
C ALA A 288 -1.27 3.92 -19.35
N HIS A 289 -2.35 4.00 -18.57
CA HIS A 289 -3.65 4.49 -19.04
C HIS A 289 -3.59 5.94 -19.54
N LYS A 290 -2.81 6.80 -18.85
CA LYS A 290 -2.57 8.20 -19.27
C LYS A 290 -1.50 8.35 -20.36
N ALA A 291 -0.97 7.25 -20.91
CA ALA A 291 0.12 7.25 -21.90
C ALA A 291 1.40 8.00 -21.45
N LEU A 292 1.70 7.96 -20.16
CA LEU A 292 2.86 8.62 -19.55
C LEU A 292 4.05 7.66 -19.47
N LEU A 293 4.82 7.54 -20.56
CA LEU A 293 5.94 6.59 -20.64
C LEU A 293 7.03 6.83 -19.58
N SER A 294 7.52 8.07 -19.45
CA SER A 294 8.61 8.40 -18.52
C SER A 294 8.22 8.12 -17.05
N PRO A 295 7.07 8.60 -16.54
CA PRO A 295 6.59 8.24 -15.20
C PRO A 295 6.37 6.74 -15.01
N CYS A 296 5.85 6.03 -16.02
CA CYS A 296 5.65 4.59 -15.97
C CYS A 296 6.98 3.84 -15.76
N LEU A 297 8.01 4.16 -16.56
CA LEU A 297 9.35 3.59 -16.40
C LEU A 297 9.97 3.94 -15.05
N LEU A 298 9.79 5.18 -14.58
CA LEU A 298 10.26 5.60 -13.27
C LEU A 298 9.59 4.80 -12.13
N CYS A 299 8.30 4.50 -12.24
CA CYS A 299 7.58 3.65 -11.28
C CYS A 299 8.09 2.20 -11.31
N ILE A 300 8.38 1.65 -12.50
CA ILE A 300 8.97 0.30 -12.64
C ILE A 300 10.36 0.25 -11.98
N HIS A 301 11.18 1.27 -12.22
CA HIS A 301 12.48 1.40 -11.57
C HIS A 301 12.35 1.57 -10.06
N PHE A 302 11.38 2.36 -9.60
CA PHE A 302 11.12 2.53 -8.18
C PHE A 302 10.68 1.22 -7.51
N LEU A 303 9.87 0.39 -8.18
CA LEU A 303 9.53 -0.95 -7.70
C LEU A 303 10.78 -1.81 -7.54
N GLN A 304 11.69 -1.79 -8.52
CA GLN A 304 12.97 -2.50 -8.43
C GLN A 304 13.83 -1.99 -7.26
N MET A 305 13.90 -0.67 -7.08
CA MET A 305 14.61 -0.02 -5.97
C MET A 305 14.08 -0.48 -4.61
N ILE A 306 12.75 -0.57 -4.46
CA ILE A 306 12.10 -1.05 -3.23
C ILE A 306 12.45 -2.52 -2.96
N ILE A 307 12.33 -3.39 -3.96
CA ILE A 307 12.64 -4.83 -3.81
C ILE A 307 14.12 -5.04 -3.47
N GLN A 308 15.02 -4.29 -4.11
CA GLN A 308 16.46 -4.40 -3.90
C GLN A 308 16.96 -3.59 -2.69
N SER A 309 16.14 -2.72 -2.11
CA SER A 309 16.55 -1.81 -1.02
C SER A 309 17.80 -1.00 -1.42
N ARG A 310 17.78 -0.41 -2.62
CA ARG A 310 18.89 0.35 -3.21
C ARG A 310 18.37 1.47 -4.10
N TRP A 311 19.18 2.51 -4.29
CA TRP A 311 18.88 3.56 -5.25
C TRP A 311 19.24 3.13 -6.67
N ILE A 312 18.52 3.63 -7.68
CA ILE A 312 18.84 3.39 -9.10
C ILE A 312 20.22 3.91 -9.53
N THR A 313 20.78 4.85 -8.77
CA THR A 313 22.13 5.40 -9.03
C THR A 313 23.21 4.68 -8.23
N ASP A 314 22.86 3.73 -7.36
CA ASP A 314 23.84 2.89 -6.72
C ASP A 314 24.41 1.87 -7.73
N PRO A 315 25.68 1.47 -7.60
CA PRO A 315 26.26 0.46 -8.47
C PRO A 315 25.51 -0.88 -8.42
N ASP A 316 25.23 -1.45 -9.59
CA ASP A 316 24.43 -2.68 -9.75
C ASP A 316 24.95 -3.87 -8.93
N ILE A 317 26.27 -3.91 -8.68
CA ILE A 317 26.92 -4.98 -7.92
C ILE A 317 26.45 -5.05 -6.46
N LEU A 318 25.95 -3.94 -5.91
CA LEU A 318 25.43 -3.86 -4.53
C LEU A 318 24.07 -4.55 -4.36
N THR A 319 23.51 -5.10 -5.43
CA THR A 319 22.35 -6.00 -5.40
C THR A 319 22.73 -7.44 -5.05
N LEU A 320 24.01 -7.80 -5.17
CA LEU A 320 24.48 -9.14 -4.80
C LEU A 320 24.41 -9.35 -3.28
N PRO A 321 24.08 -10.58 -2.82
CA PRO A 321 24.08 -10.90 -1.40
C PRO A 321 25.48 -10.70 -0.81
N HIS A 322 25.54 -10.33 0.48
CA HIS A 322 26.78 -10.08 1.23
C HIS A 322 27.65 -8.90 0.75
N ILE A 323 27.36 -8.29 -0.40
CA ILE A 323 28.05 -7.11 -0.91
C ILE A 323 27.34 -5.84 -0.42
N THR A 324 27.70 -5.39 0.78
CA THR A 324 27.07 -4.23 1.42
C THR A 324 27.83 -2.93 1.20
N ASP A 325 29.16 -3.01 1.09
CA ASP A 325 30.07 -1.86 1.03
C ASP A 325 30.41 -1.45 -0.41
N ARG A 326 30.50 -0.14 -0.65
CA ARG A 326 30.95 0.44 -1.91
C ARG A 326 32.42 0.15 -2.19
N SER A 327 33.22 -0.26 -1.20
CA SER A 327 34.61 -0.70 -1.43
C SER A 327 34.72 -1.84 -2.47
N PHE A 328 33.70 -2.70 -2.57
CA PHE A 328 33.63 -3.76 -3.58
C PHE A 328 33.50 -3.24 -5.03
N THR A 329 33.13 -1.97 -5.23
CA THR A 329 33.07 -1.38 -6.58
C THR A 329 34.45 -1.26 -7.21
N HIS A 330 35.52 -1.18 -6.42
CA HIS A 330 36.89 -1.20 -6.93
C HIS A 330 37.34 -2.60 -7.36
N ILE A 331 36.71 -3.63 -6.79
CA ILE A 331 36.99 -5.04 -7.05
C ILE A 331 36.31 -5.47 -8.37
N PHE A 332 35.10 -4.95 -8.60
CA PHE A 332 34.36 -5.18 -9.84
C PHE A 332 34.46 -3.95 -10.75
N SER A 333 35.40 -3.96 -11.69
CA SER A 333 35.46 -2.99 -12.79
C SER A 333 34.31 -3.13 -13.81
N SER A 334 33.47 -4.13 -13.61
CA SER A 334 32.46 -4.64 -14.54
C SER A 334 31.05 -4.44 -14.00
N HIS A 335 30.11 -4.10 -14.89
CA HIS A 335 28.67 -4.13 -14.57
C HIS A 335 28.21 -5.56 -14.26
N LEU A 336 27.14 -5.68 -13.46
CA LEU A 336 26.58 -6.97 -13.06
C LEU A 336 26.32 -7.92 -14.26
N CYS A 337 25.86 -7.38 -15.38
CA CYS A 337 25.57 -8.15 -16.59
C CYS A 337 26.80 -8.87 -17.17
N GLN A 338 28.02 -8.36 -16.94
CA GLN A 338 29.25 -8.99 -17.42
C GLN A 338 29.67 -10.19 -16.55
N LEU A 339 29.09 -10.32 -15.35
CA LEU A 339 29.39 -11.40 -14.42
C LEU A 339 28.50 -12.63 -14.61
N ILE A 340 27.51 -12.58 -15.52
CA ILE A 340 26.55 -13.69 -15.65
C ILE A 340 27.23 -14.98 -16.16
N ASP A 341 28.29 -14.85 -16.97
CA ASP A 341 29.06 -16.00 -17.48
C ASP A 341 30.37 -16.26 -16.70
N ILE A 342 30.54 -15.65 -15.52
CA ILE A 342 31.76 -15.82 -14.72
C ILE A 342 31.90 -17.27 -14.26
N LYS A 343 33.12 -17.81 -14.29
CA LYS A 343 33.42 -19.12 -13.69
C LYS A 343 33.52 -18.97 -12.17
N HIS A 344 33.03 -19.98 -11.45
CA HIS A 344 33.09 -20.02 -9.98
C HIS A 344 34.51 -19.82 -9.44
N GLU A 345 35.51 -20.45 -10.06
CA GLU A 345 36.93 -20.28 -9.70
C GLU A 345 37.41 -18.81 -9.84
N THR A 346 36.99 -18.13 -10.91
CA THR A 346 37.35 -16.73 -11.14
C THR A 346 36.69 -15.82 -10.10
N LEU A 347 35.41 -16.06 -9.80
CA LEU A 347 34.69 -15.33 -8.75
C LEU A 347 35.34 -15.55 -7.37
N THR A 348 35.72 -16.79 -7.06
CA THR A 348 36.40 -17.14 -5.81
C THR A 348 37.74 -16.41 -5.70
N ASN A 349 38.55 -16.42 -6.76
CA ASN A 349 39.83 -15.72 -6.77
C ASN A 349 39.70 -14.20 -6.52
N ILE A 350 38.60 -13.59 -6.99
CA ILE A 350 38.32 -12.17 -6.82
C ILE A 350 37.86 -11.85 -5.38
N LEU A 351 37.04 -12.72 -4.77
CA LEU A 351 36.33 -12.41 -3.52
C LEU A 351 36.88 -13.09 -2.26
N GLN A 352 37.74 -14.12 -2.39
CA GLN A 352 38.27 -14.90 -1.27
C GLN A 352 39.01 -14.06 -0.21
N SER A 353 39.52 -12.89 -0.57
CA SER A 353 40.18 -11.97 0.38
C SER A 353 39.20 -11.21 1.28
N HIS A 354 37.92 -11.18 0.94
CA HIS A 354 36.91 -10.36 1.62
C HIS A 354 35.72 -11.17 2.15
N LEU A 355 35.41 -12.32 1.54
CA LEU A 355 34.22 -13.12 1.83
C LEU A 355 34.59 -14.58 2.08
N THR A 356 33.74 -15.25 2.86
CA THR A 356 33.86 -16.69 3.11
C THR A 356 33.42 -17.51 1.89
N SER A 357 33.90 -18.77 1.78
CA SER A 357 33.51 -19.66 0.66
C SER A 357 32.00 -19.78 0.52
N THR A 358 31.27 -19.91 1.64
CA THR A 358 29.80 -20.01 1.63
C THR A 358 29.13 -18.76 1.08
N GLN A 359 29.65 -17.57 1.40
CA GLN A 359 29.11 -16.32 0.86
C GLN A 359 29.40 -16.17 -0.64
N ILE A 360 30.55 -16.66 -1.10
CA ILE A 360 30.91 -16.68 -2.53
C ILE A 360 30.01 -17.65 -3.28
N ASP A 361 29.72 -18.81 -2.70
CA ASP A 361 28.78 -19.79 -3.25
C ASP A 361 27.36 -19.19 -3.37
N ASP A 362 26.88 -18.48 -2.34
CA ASP A 362 25.60 -17.77 -2.37
C ASP A 362 25.55 -16.72 -3.50
N ILE A 363 26.62 -15.95 -3.68
CA ILE A 363 26.73 -14.95 -4.76
C ILE A 363 26.70 -15.65 -6.12
N TYR A 364 27.47 -16.73 -6.29
CA TYR A 364 27.51 -17.48 -7.53
C TYR A 364 26.14 -18.06 -7.88
N GLU A 365 25.46 -18.66 -6.91
CA GLU A 365 24.11 -19.19 -7.09
C GLU A 365 23.11 -18.08 -7.47
N TYR A 366 23.20 -16.92 -6.82
CA TYR A 366 22.40 -15.75 -7.17
C TYR A 366 22.63 -15.30 -8.62
N LEU A 367 23.89 -15.21 -9.06
CA LEU A 367 24.24 -14.85 -10.44
C LEU A 367 23.64 -15.83 -11.46
N MET A 368 23.67 -17.13 -11.17
CA MET A 368 23.09 -18.16 -12.06
C MET A 368 21.55 -18.08 -12.13
N ARG A 369 20.90 -17.57 -11.07
CA ARG A 369 19.45 -17.38 -11.01
C ARG A 369 18.97 -16.11 -11.72
N LEU A 370 19.84 -15.13 -11.94
CA LEU A 370 19.48 -13.84 -12.60
C LEU A 370 18.83 -14.09 -13.97
N PRO A 371 17.67 -13.51 -14.26
CA PRO A 371 16.95 -13.81 -15.50
C PRO A 371 17.68 -13.28 -16.73
N GLN A 372 18.13 -14.19 -17.59
CA GLN A 372 18.57 -13.92 -18.96
C GLN A 372 17.40 -14.15 -19.90
N ILE A 373 16.93 -13.10 -20.57
CA ILE A 373 15.76 -13.16 -21.44
C ILE A 373 16.17 -12.75 -22.86
N GLU A 374 16.01 -13.67 -23.81
CA GLU A 374 16.08 -13.40 -25.23
C GLU A 374 14.77 -12.75 -25.69
N LEU A 375 14.91 -11.62 -26.40
CA LEU A 375 13.80 -10.87 -26.96
C LEU A 375 13.78 -11.05 -28.48
N ASN A 376 12.66 -11.55 -29.00
CA ASN A 376 12.41 -11.59 -30.44
C ASN A 376 11.18 -10.74 -30.75
N PHE A 377 11.34 -9.79 -31.67
CA PHE A 377 10.29 -8.84 -32.06
C PHE A 377 9.89 -9.07 -33.51
N ASN A 378 8.61 -9.31 -33.74
CA ASN A 378 8.02 -9.35 -35.07
C ASN A 378 6.81 -8.42 -35.12
N ILE A 379 6.50 -7.90 -36.29
CA ILE A 379 5.28 -7.13 -36.52
C ILE A 379 4.39 -7.88 -37.50
N ARG A 380 3.13 -8.07 -37.12
CA ARG A 380 2.09 -8.67 -37.95
C ARG A 380 1.13 -7.58 -38.41
N GLY A 381 0.78 -7.59 -39.69
CA GLY A 381 -0.12 -6.60 -40.29
C GLY A 381 -0.33 -6.84 -41.77
N PHE A 382 -0.97 -5.89 -42.44
CA PHE A 382 -1.30 -5.99 -43.85
C PHE A 382 -0.28 -5.20 -44.70
N TRP A 383 0.14 -5.79 -45.80
CA TRP A 383 0.98 -5.16 -46.84
C TRP A 383 0.38 -5.42 -48.22
N SER A 384 1.02 -4.91 -49.28
CA SER A 384 0.56 -5.09 -50.67
C SER A 384 0.36 -6.54 -51.10
N THR A 385 1.05 -7.47 -50.44
CA THR A 385 1.03 -8.92 -50.68
C THR A 385 0.04 -9.67 -49.78
N GLY A 386 -0.67 -8.99 -48.87
CA GLY A 386 -1.62 -9.56 -47.93
C GLY A 386 -1.17 -9.43 -46.47
N GLU A 387 -1.74 -10.27 -45.60
CA GLU A 387 -1.35 -10.32 -44.19
C GLU A 387 -0.02 -11.05 -44.04
N GLU A 388 0.97 -10.39 -43.45
CA GLU A 388 2.32 -10.94 -43.29
C GLU A 388 2.84 -10.73 -41.86
N THR A 389 3.90 -11.45 -41.52
CA THR A 389 4.70 -11.21 -40.32
C THR A 389 6.13 -10.86 -40.75
N ARG A 390 6.60 -9.68 -40.36
CA ARG A 390 7.92 -9.16 -40.74
C ARG A 390 8.77 -8.91 -39.49
N GLN A 391 10.09 -9.04 -39.62
CA GLN A 391 11.03 -8.62 -38.57
C GLN A 391 11.24 -7.10 -38.60
N LEU A 392 11.51 -6.51 -37.44
CA LEU A 392 11.85 -5.09 -37.33
C LEU A 392 13.35 -4.87 -37.63
N PRO A 393 13.73 -3.76 -38.27
CA PRO A 393 12.88 -2.66 -38.76
C PRO A 393 12.20 -2.98 -40.10
N THR A 394 10.93 -2.58 -40.27
CA THR A 394 10.17 -2.67 -41.54
C THR A 394 9.33 -1.42 -41.76
N ASN A 395 9.01 -1.10 -43.01
CA ASN A 395 8.07 -0.05 -43.35
C ASN A 395 6.63 -0.48 -43.02
N VAL A 396 5.87 0.44 -42.44
CA VAL A 396 4.44 0.31 -42.14
C VAL A 396 3.64 1.33 -42.94
N HIS A 397 2.37 1.05 -43.18
CA HIS A 397 1.45 1.96 -43.84
C HIS A 397 0.69 2.79 -42.81
N ALA A 398 0.38 4.04 -43.14
CA ALA A 398 -0.47 4.88 -42.31
C ALA A 398 -1.89 4.28 -42.21
N ASP A 399 -2.56 4.56 -41.09
CA ASP A 399 -3.97 4.21 -40.83
C ASP A 399 -4.28 2.69 -40.91
N GLN A 400 -3.28 1.85 -40.65
CA GLN A 400 -3.45 0.40 -40.52
C GLN A 400 -3.13 -0.08 -39.10
N GLU A 401 -3.84 -1.12 -38.68
CA GLU A 401 -3.57 -1.80 -37.42
C GLU A 401 -2.42 -2.79 -37.60
N TYR A 402 -1.44 -2.70 -36.69
CA TYR A 402 -0.34 -3.63 -36.60
C TYR A 402 -0.27 -4.24 -35.21
N THR A 403 0.04 -5.52 -35.14
CA THR A 403 0.29 -6.22 -33.87
C THR A 403 1.78 -6.42 -33.69
N LEU A 404 2.36 -5.82 -32.64
CA LEU A 404 3.73 -6.11 -32.21
C LEU A 404 3.75 -7.43 -31.42
N GLN A 405 4.37 -8.45 -31.98
CA GLN A 405 4.57 -9.74 -31.34
C GLN A 405 5.92 -9.76 -30.64
N ILE A 406 5.89 -9.81 -29.31
CA ILE A 406 7.09 -9.90 -28.46
C ILE A 406 7.17 -11.32 -27.91
N LYS A 407 8.20 -12.07 -28.33
CA LYS A 407 8.49 -13.40 -27.77
C LYS A 407 9.64 -13.28 -26.78
N LEU A 408 9.33 -13.54 -25.51
CA LEU A 408 10.26 -13.61 -24.39
C LEU A 408 10.67 -15.06 -24.17
N LYS A 409 11.97 -15.37 -24.26
CA LYS A 409 12.50 -16.71 -23.96
C LYS A 409 13.58 -16.62 -22.89
N ARG A 410 13.37 -17.27 -21.74
CA ARG A 410 14.39 -17.37 -20.69
C ARG A 410 15.50 -18.35 -21.11
N ILE A 411 16.75 -17.91 -21.07
CA ILE A 411 17.92 -18.68 -21.56
C ILE A 411 18.70 -19.36 -20.42
N ASN A 412 18.48 -18.95 -19.16
CA ASN A 412 19.19 -19.51 -18.00
C ASN A 412 19.34 -21.03 -18.10
N ARG A 413 20.56 -21.52 -17.96
CA ARG A 413 20.84 -22.94 -17.72
C ARG A 413 20.50 -23.23 -16.27
N ILE A 414 19.23 -23.47 -15.97
CA ILE A 414 18.87 -24.05 -14.66
C ILE A 414 19.47 -25.45 -14.67
N ARG A 415 20.56 -25.64 -13.93
CA ARG A 415 21.14 -26.97 -13.66
C ARG A 415 20.33 -27.70 -12.61
#